data_AF-A0A832FCJ8-F1
#
_entry.id   AF-A0A832FCJ8-F1
#
_cell.length_a   1.000
_cell.length_b   1.000
_cell.length_c   1.000
_cell.angle_alpha   90.00
_cell.angle_beta   90.00
_cell.angle_gamma   90.00
#
_symmetry.space_group_name_H-M   'P 1'
#
loop_
_entity.id
_entity.type
_entity.pdbx_description
1 polymer ?
#
loop_
_entity_poly.entity_id
_entity_poly.type
_entity_poly.pdbx_seq_one_letter_code
_entity_poly.pdbx_strand_id
1 'polypeptide(L)'
;MSSRKLILFLITALSALSIITLSSCPAQATARLLSSDTLLCQSKQWDRQLVRFRGEVIGDIMLRGTHCWINVNDGSQALGVYCPTELVKPIRYVGDYRYSGDIVEIIGTFHRACPQHGGELDIHAEALKIIRPGARRPHTVIIPKLYLAMSLFSCTLLIMGLYLYRKRLKPRRNKWESRGSRPGDN
;
A
#
# COMPACT_ATOMS: atom_id res chain seq x y z
N MET A 1 -24.99 -8.67 -71.06
CA MET A 1 -24.27 -7.61 -70.33
C MET A 1 -22.85 -7.53 -70.89
N SER A 2 -22.43 -6.40 -71.49
CA SER A 2 -21.14 -6.30 -72.21
C SER A 2 -19.97 -6.67 -71.30
N SER A 3 -19.00 -7.44 -71.81
CA SER A 3 -17.82 -7.92 -71.08
C SER A 3 -17.07 -6.81 -70.34
N ARG A 4 -17.12 -5.57 -70.87
CA ARG A 4 -16.55 -4.37 -70.25
C ARG A 4 -17.26 -3.95 -68.96
N LYS A 5 -18.60 -4.10 -68.89
CA LYS A 5 -19.39 -3.78 -67.69
C LYS A 5 -19.15 -4.79 -66.56
N LEU A 6 -18.90 -6.06 -66.90
CA LEU A 6 -18.57 -7.11 -65.93
C LEU A 6 -17.18 -6.91 -65.32
N ILE A 7 -16.19 -6.53 -66.14
CA ILE A 7 -14.83 -6.24 -65.68
C ILE A 7 -14.78 -4.99 -64.79
N LEU A 8 -15.47 -3.90 -65.16
CA LEU A 8 -15.56 -2.72 -64.30
C LEU A 8 -16.22 -3.02 -62.95
N PHE A 9 -17.29 -3.83 -62.94
CA PHE A 9 -17.97 -4.22 -61.70
C PHE A 9 -17.08 -5.07 -60.80
N LEU A 10 -16.31 -6.01 -61.36
CA LEU A 10 -15.34 -6.84 -60.63
C LEU A 10 -14.21 -5.99 -60.03
N ILE A 11 -13.67 -5.01 -60.77
CA ILE A 11 -12.62 -4.11 -60.26
C ILE A 11 -13.15 -3.25 -59.11
N THR A 12 -14.37 -2.70 -59.23
CA THR A 12 -14.99 -1.92 -58.16
C THR A 12 -15.34 -2.76 -56.93
N ALA A 13 -15.71 -4.03 -57.12
CA ALA A 13 -15.99 -4.96 -56.02
C ALA A 13 -14.70 -5.36 -55.28
N LEU A 14 -13.60 -5.61 -56.00
CA LEU A 14 -12.30 -5.90 -55.39
C LEU A 14 -11.72 -4.69 -54.64
N SER A 15 -11.85 -3.47 -55.18
CA SER A 15 -11.38 -2.27 -54.49
C SER A 15 -12.19 -1.96 -53.24
N ALA A 16 -13.52 -2.15 -53.28
CA ALA A 16 -14.39 -2.01 -52.10
C ALA A 16 -14.08 -3.06 -51.02
N LEU A 17 -13.81 -4.31 -51.41
CA LEU A 17 -13.45 -5.39 -50.48
C LEU A 17 -12.10 -5.11 -49.79
N SER A 18 -11.13 -4.55 -50.53
CA SER A 18 -9.83 -4.16 -49.96
C SER A 18 -9.96 -3.02 -48.94
N ILE A 19 -10.85 -2.04 -49.18
CA ILE A 19 -11.09 -0.91 -48.24
C ILE A 19 -11.75 -1.39 -46.94
N ILE A 20 -12.64 -2.38 -47.02
CA ILE A 20 -13.31 -2.97 -45.84
C ILE A 20 -12.30 -3.73 -44.95
N THR A 21 -11.30 -4.41 -45.54
CA THR A 21 -10.28 -5.13 -44.77
C THR A 21 -9.27 -4.24 -44.04
N LEU A 22 -9.05 -2.99 -44.49
CA LEU A 22 -8.15 -2.05 -43.79
C LEU A 22 -8.81 -1.36 -42.58
N SER A 23 -10.14 -1.40 -42.45
CA SER A 23 -10.87 -0.72 -41.37
C SER A 23 -11.03 -1.56 -40.10
N SER A 24 -10.62 -2.83 -40.12
CA SER A 24 -10.64 -3.71 -38.94
C SER A 24 -9.32 -3.66 -38.19
N CYS A 25 -8.88 -2.46 -37.77
CA CYS A 25 -7.83 -2.36 -36.76
C CYS A 25 -8.51 -2.55 -35.40
N PRO A 26 -8.28 -3.66 -34.66
CA PRO A 26 -8.73 -3.73 -33.28
C PRO A 26 -8.00 -2.63 -32.52
N ALA A 27 -8.74 -1.59 -32.12
CA ALA A 27 -8.23 -0.58 -31.20
C ALA A 27 -7.85 -1.32 -29.91
N GLN A 28 -6.58 -1.64 -29.74
CA GLN A 28 -6.04 -2.13 -28.49
C GLN A 28 -6.20 -0.98 -27.49
N ALA A 29 -7.26 -1.07 -26.68
CA ALA A 29 -7.47 -0.17 -25.56
C ALA A 29 -6.31 -0.39 -24.59
N THR A 30 -5.26 0.41 -24.71
CA THR A 30 -4.16 0.42 -23.76
C THR A 30 -4.71 0.93 -22.43
N ALA A 31 -4.77 0.06 -21.44
CA ALA A 31 -5.18 0.43 -20.08
C ALA A 31 -4.38 1.65 -19.60
N ARG A 32 -5.07 2.64 -19.02
CA ARG A 32 -4.46 3.91 -18.60
C ARG A 32 -3.74 3.73 -17.27
N LEU A 33 -2.53 4.28 -17.15
CA LEU A 33 -1.82 4.35 -15.86
C LEU A 33 -2.51 5.38 -14.97
N LEU A 34 -2.99 4.95 -13.81
CA LEU A 34 -3.74 5.76 -12.84
C LEU A 34 -3.07 5.72 -11.47
N SER A 35 -3.22 6.80 -10.70
CA SER A 35 -2.81 6.87 -9.29
C SER A 35 -3.92 6.36 -8.37
N SER A 36 -3.55 5.99 -7.15
CA SER A 36 -4.50 5.60 -6.11
C SER A 36 -5.50 6.73 -5.83
N ASP A 37 -5.05 7.98 -5.78
CA ASP A 37 -5.91 9.14 -5.56
C ASP A 37 -6.96 9.30 -6.67
N THR A 38 -6.58 9.03 -7.93
CA THR A 38 -7.52 9.07 -9.06
C THR A 38 -8.56 7.97 -8.90
N LEU A 39 -8.12 6.75 -8.60
CA LEU A 39 -8.99 5.59 -8.44
C LEU A 39 -9.94 5.74 -7.25
N LEU A 40 -9.53 6.42 -6.17
CA LEU A 40 -10.36 6.63 -4.99
C LEU A 40 -11.32 7.81 -5.18
N CYS A 41 -10.81 8.98 -5.56
CA CYS A 41 -11.59 10.21 -5.69
C CYS A 41 -12.55 10.17 -6.89
N GLN A 42 -12.18 9.48 -7.99
CA GLN A 42 -13.01 9.29 -9.18
C GLN A 42 -13.50 7.84 -9.30
N SER A 43 -13.61 7.12 -8.18
CA SER A 43 -13.94 5.69 -8.14
C SER A 43 -15.19 5.31 -8.94
N LYS A 44 -16.22 6.16 -8.97
CA LYS A 44 -17.45 5.90 -9.75
C LYS A 44 -17.20 5.90 -11.27
N GLN A 45 -16.26 6.72 -11.74
CA GLN A 45 -15.92 6.82 -13.17
C GLN A 45 -15.13 5.59 -13.64
N TRP A 46 -14.25 5.08 -12.77
CA TRP A 46 -13.34 3.99 -13.09
C TRP A 46 -13.85 2.61 -12.68
N ASP A 47 -15.02 2.53 -12.01
CA ASP A 47 -15.62 1.27 -11.58
C ASP A 47 -15.83 0.33 -12.78
N ARG A 48 -15.35 -0.91 -12.62
CA ARG A 48 -15.35 -2.00 -13.61
C ARG A 48 -14.57 -1.68 -14.89
N GLN A 49 -13.64 -0.74 -14.86
CA GLN A 49 -12.77 -0.45 -15.99
C GLN A 49 -11.41 -1.14 -15.86
N LEU A 50 -10.83 -1.46 -17.01
CA LEU A 50 -9.46 -1.98 -17.09
C LEU A 50 -8.47 -0.83 -16.85
N VAL A 51 -7.64 -0.96 -15.82
CA VAL A 51 -6.69 0.06 -15.39
C VAL A 51 -5.28 -0.48 -15.33
N ARG A 52 -4.30 0.42 -15.45
CA ARG A 52 -2.91 0.16 -15.07
C ARG A 52 -2.63 0.85 -13.76
N PHE A 53 -2.13 0.09 -12.79
CA PHE A 53 -1.76 0.60 -11.47
C PHE A 53 -0.32 0.19 -11.17
N ARG A 54 0.48 1.10 -10.61
CA ARG A 54 1.89 0.85 -10.34
C ARG A 54 2.24 1.29 -8.93
N GLY A 55 2.97 0.45 -8.21
CA GLY A 55 3.41 0.77 -6.86
C GLY A 55 4.32 -0.29 -6.24
N GLU A 56 4.74 -0.03 -5.01
CA GLU A 56 5.47 -0.96 -4.14
C GLU A 56 4.51 -1.99 -3.56
N VAL A 57 4.83 -3.28 -3.69
CA VAL A 57 4.11 -4.33 -2.97
C VAL A 57 4.48 -4.22 -1.48
N ILE A 58 3.49 -4.08 -0.60
CA ILE A 58 3.70 -3.88 0.84
C ILE A 58 2.88 -4.86 1.68
N GLY A 59 3.31 -5.09 2.93
CA GLY A 59 2.63 -5.99 3.86
C GLY A 59 2.95 -7.46 3.60
N ASP A 60 1.92 -8.30 3.52
CA ASP A 60 2.06 -9.74 3.29
C ASP A 60 1.32 -10.16 2.00
N ILE A 61 1.81 -11.23 1.37
CA ILE A 61 1.08 -11.92 0.30
C ILE A 61 0.11 -12.90 0.96
N MET A 62 -1.18 -12.56 0.95
CA MET A 62 -2.21 -13.34 1.61
C MET A 62 -2.77 -14.42 0.67
N LEU A 63 -2.20 -15.63 0.74
CA LEU A 63 -2.59 -16.76 -0.10
C LEU A 63 -3.98 -17.33 0.26
N ARG A 64 -4.79 -17.63 -0.76
CA ARG A 64 -6.14 -18.18 -0.69
C ARG A 64 -6.35 -19.19 -1.82
N GLY A 65 -5.70 -20.35 -1.73
CA GLY A 65 -5.78 -21.39 -2.75
C GLY A 65 -5.05 -20.98 -4.03
N THR A 66 -5.77 -20.88 -5.15
CA THR A 66 -5.20 -20.49 -6.46
C THR A 66 -5.05 -18.98 -6.64
N HIS A 67 -5.55 -18.19 -5.69
CA HIS A 67 -5.50 -16.74 -5.71
C HIS A 67 -4.90 -16.20 -4.42
N CYS A 68 -4.57 -14.92 -4.42
CA CYS A 68 -4.04 -14.23 -3.27
C CYS A 68 -4.40 -12.75 -3.31
N TRP A 69 -4.24 -12.13 -2.14
CA TRP A 69 -4.32 -10.70 -1.99
C TRP A 69 -2.94 -10.12 -1.73
N ILE A 70 -2.61 -9.04 -2.42
CA ILE A 70 -1.45 -8.21 -2.14
C ILE A 70 -1.91 -6.76 -2.00
N ASN A 71 -1.17 -5.98 -1.22
CA ASN A 71 -1.39 -4.53 -1.14
C ASN A 71 -0.30 -3.83 -1.94
N VAL A 72 -0.69 -2.90 -2.81
CA VAL A 72 0.23 -2.13 -3.64
C VAL A 72 0.07 -0.66 -3.37
N ASN A 73 1.16 0.01 -3.00
CA ASN A 73 1.21 1.42 -2.64
C ASN A 73 1.96 2.22 -3.71
N ASP A 74 1.31 3.18 -4.33
CA ASP A 74 1.91 4.04 -5.36
C ASP A 74 2.75 5.20 -4.79
N GLY A 75 2.82 5.31 -3.47
CA GLY A 75 3.46 6.38 -2.71
C GLY A 75 2.48 7.28 -1.98
N SER A 76 1.20 7.28 -2.37
CA SER A 76 0.12 8.01 -1.71
C SER A 76 -0.70 7.06 -0.85
N GLN A 77 -1.36 6.08 -1.49
CA GLN A 77 -2.24 5.14 -0.80
C GLN A 77 -2.04 3.70 -1.30
N ALA A 78 -2.34 2.74 -0.42
CA ALA A 78 -2.30 1.33 -0.75
C ALA A 78 -3.67 0.85 -1.23
N LEU A 79 -3.69 0.15 -2.37
CA LEU A 79 -4.88 -0.52 -2.88
C LEU A 79 -4.71 -2.04 -2.77
N GLY A 80 -5.81 -2.72 -2.42
CA GLY A 80 -5.89 -4.16 -2.41
C GLY A 80 -5.97 -4.70 -3.84
N VAL A 81 -5.18 -5.72 -4.13
CA VAL A 81 -5.11 -6.35 -5.45
C VAL A 81 -5.34 -7.85 -5.28
N TYR A 82 -6.43 -8.33 -5.85
CA TYR A 82 -6.76 -9.74 -5.92
C TYR A 82 -6.20 -10.33 -7.21
N CYS A 83 -5.41 -11.39 -7.12
CA CYS A 83 -4.72 -11.93 -8.28
C CYS A 83 -4.44 -13.44 -8.15
N PRO A 84 -4.28 -14.16 -9.27
CA PRO A 84 -3.80 -15.55 -9.24
C PRO A 84 -2.44 -15.64 -8.55
N THR A 85 -2.25 -16.67 -7.71
CA THR A 85 -1.00 -16.88 -6.98
C THR A 85 0.21 -17.01 -7.90
N GLU A 86 0.01 -17.49 -9.13
CA GLU A 86 1.06 -17.58 -10.14
C GLU A 86 1.69 -16.22 -10.49
N LEU A 87 0.92 -15.13 -10.44
CA LEU A 87 1.40 -13.78 -10.78
C LEU A 87 2.36 -13.22 -9.71
N VAL A 88 2.23 -13.67 -8.46
CA VAL A 88 3.03 -13.16 -7.33
C VAL A 88 4.25 -14.01 -7.02
N LYS A 89 4.37 -15.23 -7.57
CA LYS A 89 5.55 -16.10 -7.38
C LYS A 89 6.89 -15.42 -7.69
N PRO A 90 7.01 -14.54 -8.70
CA PRO A 90 8.27 -13.87 -9.00
C PRO A 90 8.64 -12.76 -7.99
N ILE A 91 7.70 -12.32 -7.14
CA ILE A 91 7.94 -11.25 -6.15
C ILE A 91 8.90 -11.76 -5.09
N ARG A 92 10.01 -11.04 -4.89
CA ARG A 92 11.07 -11.39 -3.96
C ARG A 92 10.99 -10.60 -2.66
N TYR A 93 10.64 -9.32 -2.76
CA TYR A 93 10.59 -8.43 -1.62
C TYR A 93 9.21 -7.83 -1.49
N VAL A 94 8.69 -7.86 -0.27
CA VAL A 94 7.51 -7.09 0.13
C VAL A 94 7.95 -6.01 1.09
N GLY A 95 7.39 -4.82 0.93
CA GLY A 95 7.71 -3.65 1.73
C GLY A 95 7.25 -3.86 3.17
N ASP A 96 8.21 -3.80 4.08
CA ASP A 96 8.02 -3.83 5.52
C ASP A 96 8.99 -2.82 6.17
N TYR A 97 9.19 -2.91 7.49
CA TYR A 97 10.17 -2.06 8.16
C TYR A 97 11.62 -2.28 7.66
N ARG A 98 11.99 -3.51 7.30
CA ARG A 98 13.35 -3.93 6.94
C ARG A 98 13.64 -3.88 5.45
N TYR A 99 12.62 -3.92 4.60
CA TYR A 99 12.74 -4.03 3.15
C TYR A 99 11.90 -2.96 2.44
N SER A 100 12.39 -2.47 1.31
CA SER A 100 11.52 -1.88 0.28
C SER A 100 11.05 -3.01 -0.62
N GLY A 101 9.74 -3.08 -0.88
CA GLY A 101 9.13 -4.09 -1.73
C GLY A 101 9.48 -3.91 -3.20
N ASP A 102 9.16 -4.94 -3.98
CA ASP A 102 9.24 -4.89 -5.44
C ASP A 102 8.24 -3.86 -5.97
N ILE A 103 8.67 -3.04 -6.94
CA ILE A 103 7.78 -2.15 -7.67
C ILE A 103 7.15 -2.94 -8.81
N VAL A 104 5.84 -3.10 -8.75
CA VAL A 104 5.05 -3.82 -9.75
C VAL A 104 4.17 -2.88 -10.54
N GLU A 105 3.91 -3.25 -11.78
CA GLU A 105 2.81 -2.71 -12.58
C GLU A 105 1.78 -3.81 -12.80
N ILE A 106 0.54 -3.46 -12.52
CA ILE A 106 -0.62 -4.32 -12.55
C ILE A 106 -1.53 -3.83 -13.67
N ILE A 107 -2.02 -4.77 -14.47
CA ILE A 107 -3.16 -4.57 -15.37
C ILE A 107 -4.30 -5.39 -14.81
N GLY A 108 -5.43 -4.75 -14.56
CA GLY A 108 -6.59 -5.41 -13.97
C GLY A 108 -7.84 -4.57 -14.00
N THR A 109 -8.95 -5.18 -13.62
CA THR A 109 -10.24 -4.50 -13.53
C THR A 109 -10.38 -3.87 -12.13
N PHE A 110 -10.58 -2.56 -12.08
CA PHE A 110 -10.81 -1.85 -10.82
C PHE A 110 -12.28 -1.99 -10.40
N HIS A 111 -12.53 -2.33 -9.15
CA HIS A 111 -13.87 -2.33 -8.56
C HIS A 111 -13.90 -1.32 -7.42
N ARG A 112 -14.82 -0.35 -7.52
CA ARG A 112 -15.12 0.55 -6.40
C ARG A 112 -15.80 -0.22 -5.26
N ALA A 113 -16.64 -1.20 -5.61
CA ALA A 113 -17.29 -2.11 -4.68
C ALA A 113 -17.40 -3.50 -5.31
N CYS A 114 -16.53 -4.41 -4.87
CA CYS A 114 -16.40 -5.72 -5.47
C CYS A 114 -17.54 -6.66 -5.03
N PRO A 115 -18.31 -7.24 -5.97
CA PRO A 115 -19.41 -8.14 -5.62
C PRO A 115 -18.94 -9.49 -5.03
N GLN A 116 -17.69 -9.87 -5.28
CA GLN A 116 -17.12 -11.16 -4.84
C GLN A 116 -16.50 -11.06 -3.44
N HIS A 117 -16.15 -9.85 -3.00
CA HIS A 117 -15.37 -9.61 -1.78
C HIS A 117 -16.07 -8.64 -0.82
N GLY A 118 -17.39 -8.82 -0.64
CA GLY A 118 -18.14 -8.09 0.38
C GLY A 118 -18.29 -6.58 0.12
N GLY A 119 -18.08 -6.13 -1.12
CA GLY A 119 -18.14 -4.71 -1.47
C GLY A 119 -16.84 -3.94 -1.21
N GLU A 120 -15.74 -4.62 -0.89
CA GLU A 120 -14.43 -3.98 -0.76
C GLU A 120 -13.95 -3.40 -2.09
N LEU A 121 -13.17 -2.33 -2.01
CA LEU A 121 -12.53 -1.72 -3.16
C LEU A 121 -11.26 -2.50 -3.48
N ASP A 122 -11.17 -3.03 -4.68
CA ASP A 122 -10.07 -3.87 -5.11
C ASP A 122 -9.74 -3.72 -6.60
N ILE A 123 -8.60 -4.29 -6.99
CA ILE A 123 -8.25 -4.49 -8.40
C ILE A 123 -8.12 -5.99 -8.63
N HIS A 124 -8.86 -6.53 -9.59
CA HIS A 124 -8.71 -7.91 -10.05
C HIS A 124 -7.64 -7.94 -11.12
N ALA A 125 -6.43 -8.33 -10.73
CA ALA A 125 -5.29 -8.32 -11.64
C ALA A 125 -5.34 -9.49 -12.61
N GLU A 126 -5.22 -9.17 -13.89
CA GLU A 126 -5.08 -10.11 -14.99
C GLU A 126 -3.60 -10.33 -15.33
N ALA A 127 -2.77 -9.29 -15.14
CA ALA A 127 -1.34 -9.36 -15.34
C ALA A 127 -0.58 -8.52 -14.32
N LEU A 128 0.61 -8.99 -13.95
CA LEU A 128 1.52 -8.30 -13.05
C LEU A 128 2.94 -8.39 -13.63
N LYS A 129 3.63 -7.25 -13.67
CA LYS A 129 5.01 -7.14 -14.13
C LYS A 129 5.86 -6.45 -13.07
N ILE A 130 6.96 -7.08 -12.66
CA ILE A 130 7.95 -6.43 -11.81
C ILE A 130 8.74 -5.43 -12.66
N ILE A 131 8.67 -4.15 -12.30
CA ILE A 131 9.41 -3.06 -12.98
C ILE A 131 10.75 -2.82 -12.30
N ARG A 132 10.80 -2.89 -10.97
CA ARG A 132 12.03 -2.69 -10.21
C ARG A 132 12.05 -3.64 -9.01
N PRO A 133 13.15 -4.37 -8.76
CA PRO A 133 13.26 -5.18 -7.57
C PRO A 133 13.36 -4.30 -6.31
N GLY A 134 12.84 -4.83 -5.22
CA GLY A 134 13.00 -4.31 -3.88
C GLY A 134 14.39 -4.57 -3.33
N ALA A 135 14.63 -4.09 -2.11
CA ALA A 135 15.94 -4.13 -1.47
C ALA A 135 15.83 -4.02 0.05
N ARG A 136 16.88 -4.43 0.77
CA ARG A 136 16.95 -4.23 2.22
C ARG A 136 17.14 -2.75 2.55
N ARG A 137 16.34 -2.20 3.46
CA ARG A 137 16.47 -0.84 3.99
C ARG A 137 17.55 -0.80 5.08
N PRO A 138 18.68 -0.10 4.87
CA PRO A 138 19.68 0.05 5.91
C PRO A 138 19.13 0.91 7.06
N HIS A 139 19.12 0.36 8.27
CA HIS A 139 18.76 1.09 9.47
C HIS A 139 20.03 1.45 10.22
N THR A 140 20.52 2.67 10.02
CA THR A 140 21.67 3.19 10.76
C THR A 140 21.21 3.86 12.04
N VAL A 141 21.84 3.51 13.16
CA VAL A 141 21.63 4.23 14.42
C VAL A 141 22.15 5.66 14.27
N ILE A 142 21.28 6.63 14.47
CA ILE A 142 21.64 8.05 14.41
C ILE A 142 22.35 8.39 15.73
N ILE A 143 23.68 8.38 15.72
CA ILE A 143 24.53 8.53 16.90
C ILE A 143 24.17 9.76 17.77
N PRO A 144 23.86 10.96 17.22
CA PRO A 144 23.39 12.08 18.03
C PRO A 144 22.12 11.79 18.84
N LYS A 145 21.16 11.04 18.26
CA LYS A 145 19.94 10.63 18.98
C LYS A 145 20.25 9.66 20.12
N LEU A 146 21.26 8.80 19.94
CA LEU A 146 21.71 7.89 20.99
C LEU A 146 22.32 8.66 22.18
N TYR A 147 23.20 9.63 21.92
CA TYR A 147 23.77 10.47 22.98
C TYR A 147 22.70 11.27 23.73
N LEU A 148 21.74 11.84 23.01
CA LEU A 148 20.60 12.54 23.63
C LEU A 148 19.75 11.60 24.50
N ALA A 149 19.49 10.38 24.04
CA ALA A 149 18.75 9.40 24.83
C ALA A 149 19.51 9.01 26.11
N MET A 150 20.82 8.78 26.01
CA MET A 150 21.67 8.44 27.17
C MET A 150 21.76 9.59 28.18
N SER A 151 21.83 10.84 27.72
CA SER A 151 21.87 12.00 28.61
C SER A 151 20.55 12.17 29.37
N LEU A 152 19.40 12.08 28.68
CA LEU A 152 18.08 12.14 29.30
C LEU A 152 17.84 11.00 30.31
N PHE A 153 18.28 9.78 29.97
CA PHE A 153 18.20 8.63 30.86
C PHE A 153 19.04 8.84 32.13
N SER A 154 20.27 9.34 31.98
CA SER A 154 21.17 9.64 33.10
C SER A 154 20.60 10.73 34.03
N CYS A 155 20.04 11.80 33.47
CA CYS A 155 19.36 12.85 34.25
C CYS A 155 18.17 12.29 35.04
N THR A 156 17.38 11.39 34.42
CA THR A 156 16.23 10.77 35.08
C THR A 156 16.67 9.89 36.26
N LEU A 157 17.71 9.07 36.08
CA LEU A 157 18.29 8.27 37.17
C LEU A 157 18.85 9.13 38.29
N LEU A 158 19.52 10.25 37.95
CA LEU A 158 20.05 11.19 38.93
C LEU A 158 18.92 11.81 39.78
N ILE A 159 17.87 12.31 39.14
CA ILE A 159 16.71 12.90 39.83
C ILE A 159 16.03 11.85 40.72
N MET A 160 15.82 10.64 40.20
CA MET A 160 15.25 9.52 40.97
C MET A 160 16.13 9.17 42.18
N GLY A 161 17.45 9.09 42.00
CA GLY A 161 18.40 8.84 43.06
C GLY A 161 18.35 9.90 44.17
N LEU A 162 18.32 11.19 43.79
CA LEU A 162 18.18 12.31 44.72
C LEU A 162 16.84 12.28 45.47
N TYR A 163 15.75 11.92 44.78
CA TYR A 163 14.43 11.76 45.40
C TYR A 163 14.44 10.65 46.45
N LEU A 164 14.98 9.46 46.11
CA LEU A 164 15.07 8.33 47.03
C LEU A 164 16.00 8.63 48.21
N TYR A 165 17.11 9.31 47.97
CA TYR A 165 18.03 9.76 49.02
C TYR A 165 17.33 10.71 50.00
N ARG A 166 16.62 11.73 49.50
CA ARG A 166 15.83 12.65 50.33
C ARG A 166 14.73 11.92 51.12
N LYS A 167 14.10 10.90 50.52
CA LYS A 167 13.07 10.11 51.20
C LYS A 167 13.65 9.26 52.34
N ARG A 168 14.84 8.68 52.16
CA ARG A 168 15.55 7.94 53.23
C ARG A 168 15.97 8.83 54.40
N LEU A 169 16.30 10.09 54.12
CA LEU A 169 16.72 11.06 55.14
C LEU A 169 15.56 11.68 55.95
N LYS A 170 14.29 11.56 55.52
CA LYS A 170 13.16 12.06 56.32
C LYS A 170 13.01 11.20 57.59
N PRO A 171 13.23 11.75 58.79
CA PRO A 171 13.02 11.01 60.03
C PRO A 171 11.56 10.57 60.13
N ARG A 172 11.32 9.37 60.67
CA ARG A 172 9.97 8.92 61.05
C ARG A 172 9.44 9.90 62.09
N ARG A 173 8.55 10.82 61.71
CA ARG A 173 7.90 11.73 62.66
C ARG A 173 7.03 10.88 63.59
N ASN A 174 7.43 10.78 64.86
CA ASN A 174 6.73 9.97 65.85
C ASN A 174 5.33 10.54 66.10
N LYS A 175 4.29 9.72 65.87
CA LYS A 175 2.86 10.10 65.93
C LYS A 175 2.38 10.46 67.35
N TRP A 176 3.25 10.38 68.35
CA TRP A 176 2.89 10.51 69.77
C TRP A 176 2.91 11.95 70.31
N GLU A 177 3.56 12.90 69.62
CA GLU A 177 3.64 14.30 70.08
C GLU A 177 2.36 15.12 69.84
N SER A 178 1.41 14.65 69.04
CA SER A 178 0.17 15.39 68.73
C SER A 178 -1.07 14.96 69.54
N ARG A 179 -0.91 14.19 70.63
CA ARG A 179 -2.00 13.81 71.56
C ARG A 179 -1.85 14.36 72.98
N GLY A 180 -0.90 15.25 73.24
CA GLY A 180 -0.63 15.80 74.56
C GLY A 180 -1.15 17.22 74.75
N SER A 181 -2.47 17.41 74.78
CA SER A 181 -3.14 18.58 75.39
C SER A 181 -4.63 18.25 75.57
N ARG A 182 -4.99 17.62 76.69
CA ARG A 182 -6.39 17.58 77.14
C ARG A 182 -6.65 18.91 77.88
N PRO A 183 -7.71 19.67 77.56
CA PRO A 183 -8.08 20.84 78.34
C PRO A 183 -8.82 20.36 79.59
N GLY A 184 -8.24 20.58 80.77
CA GLY A 184 -8.88 20.26 82.04
C GLY A 184 -7.90 20.01 83.17
N ASP A 185 -7.13 21.04 83.52
CA ASP A 185 -6.52 21.20 84.85
C ASP A 185 -6.69 22.69 85.22
N ASN A 186 -7.83 23.00 85.83
CA ASN A 186 -8.08 24.08 86.80
C ASN A 186 -9.54 24.01 87.27
#